data_AF-A0A455UDJ6-F1
#
_entry.id   AF-A0A455UDJ6-F1
#
_cell.length_a   1.000
_cell.length_b   1.000
_cell.length_c   1.000
_cell.angle_alpha   90.00
_cell.angle_beta   90.00
_cell.angle_gamma   90.00
#
_symmetry.space_group_name_H-M   'P 1'
#
loop_
_entity.id
_entity.type
_entity.pdbx_description
1 polymer ?
#
loop_
_entity_poly.entity_id
_entity_poly.type
_entity_poly.pdbx_seq_one_letter_code
_entity_poly.pdbx_strand_id
1 'polypeptide(L)'
;MGHDYLDAPQQLDRKAVLAALKPLLEDPSKTKIGQNLKYDISVLANYEIAVVGPFADTMLASYVLNSTITRHDMDSLALRYLGEKLSPLKRLPVRAPSN
;
A
#
# COMPACT_ATOMS: atom_id res chain seq x y z
N MET A 1 3.85 11.77 11.76
CA MET A 1 3.44 10.93 10.59
C MET A 1 3.15 11.87 9.44
N GLY A 2 4.14 12.02 8.57
CA GLY A 2 4.27 13.02 7.52
C GLY A 2 5.70 12.91 7.01
N HIS A 3 5.97 13.34 5.79
CA HIS A 3 7.32 13.41 5.27
C HIS A 3 8.09 14.47 6.05
N ASP A 4 9.01 14.04 6.90
CA ASP A 4 9.79 14.89 7.80
C ASP A 4 11.28 14.88 7.41
N TYR A 5 11.53 15.03 6.11
CA TYR A 5 12.87 15.15 5.54
C TYR A 5 13.10 16.57 5.00
N LEU A 6 14.38 16.93 4.82
CA LEU A 6 14.77 18.22 4.27
C LEU A 6 14.12 18.43 2.89
N ASP A 7 13.48 19.58 2.68
CA ASP A 7 12.76 19.96 1.46
C ASP A 7 11.52 19.10 1.13
N ALA A 8 10.91 18.48 2.14
CA ALA A 8 9.62 17.80 1.95
C ALA A 8 8.57 18.80 1.40
N PRO A 9 7.92 18.49 0.26
CA PRO A 9 6.90 19.38 -0.31
C PRO A 9 5.69 19.47 0.61
N GLN A 10 4.90 20.54 0.44
CA GLN A 10 3.65 20.69 1.18
C GLN A 10 2.74 19.47 0.95
N GLN A 11 2.44 18.76 2.03
CA GLN A 11 1.58 17.59 1.99
C GLN A 11 0.12 18.00 2.11
N LEU A 12 -0.77 17.24 1.48
CA LEU A 12 -2.21 17.39 1.66
C LEU A 12 -2.59 17.09 3.12
N ASP A 13 -3.62 17.78 3.61
CA ASP A 13 -4.16 17.47 4.94
C ASP A 13 -4.67 16.03 4.97
N ARG A 14 -4.10 15.24 5.88
CA ARG A 14 -4.38 13.81 5.96
C ARG A 14 -5.86 13.55 6.23
N LYS A 15 -6.50 14.35 7.08
CA LYS A 15 -7.92 14.15 7.43
C LYS A 15 -8.79 14.39 6.21
N ALA A 16 -8.53 15.44 5.44
CA ALA A 16 -9.22 15.73 4.19
C ALA A 16 -9.05 14.61 3.16
N VAL A 17 -7.82 14.10 2.98
CA VAL A 17 -7.54 13.00 2.04
C VAL A 17 -8.26 11.71 2.46
N LEU A 18 -8.15 11.33 3.74
CA LEU A 18 -8.83 10.14 4.25
C LEU A 18 -10.35 10.25 4.14
N ALA A 19 -10.92 11.43 4.40
CA ALA A 19 -12.34 11.68 4.21
C ALA A 19 -12.77 11.54 2.75
N ALA A 20 -11.95 12.00 1.80
CA ALA A 20 -12.22 11.87 0.37
C ALA A 20 -12.09 10.43 -0.13
N LEU A 21 -11.16 9.64 0.40
CA LEU A 21 -10.94 8.25 0.01
C LEU A 21 -11.91 7.27 0.67
N LYS A 22 -12.42 7.60 1.87
CA LYS A 22 -13.29 6.72 2.65
C LYS A 22 -14.48 6.15 1.84
N PRO A 23 -15.27 6.95 1.09
CA PRO A 23 -16.39 6.42 0.30
C PRO A 23 -15.96 5.37 -0.74
N LEU A 24 -14.78 5.53 -1.36
CA LEU A 24 -14.27 4.58 -2.34
C LEU A 24 -13.83 3.26 -1.69
N LEU A 25 -13.18 3.37 -0.53
CA LEU A 25 -12.66 2.23 0.23
C LEU A 25 -13.78 1.43 0.90
N GLU A 26 -14.86 2.09 1.32
CA GLU A 26 -16.02 1.47 1.97
C GLU A 26 -17.13 1.04 0.98
N ASP A 27 -16.97 1.27 -0.32
CA ASP A 27 -17.96 0.85 -1.34
C ASP A 27 -17.81 -0.65 -1.66
N PRO A 28 -18.82 -1.49 -1.36
CA PRO A 28 -18.75 -2.93 -1.61
C PRO A 28 -18.82 -3.30 -3.09
N SER A 29 -19.22 -2.38 -3.98
CA SER A 29 -19.23 -2.60 -5.44
C SER A 29 -17.85 -2.41 -6.09
N LYS A 30 -16.90 -1.81 -5.38
CA LYS A 30 -15.56 -1.50 -5.89
C LYS A 30 -14.58 -2.57 -5.45
N THR A 31 -13.94 -3.20 -6.44
CA THR A 31 -12.86 -4.18 -6.19
C THR A 31 -11.59 -3.44 -5.76
N LYS A 32 -10.94 -3.92 -4.71
CA LYS A 32 -9.63 -3.45 -4.25
C LYS A 32 -8.57 -4.45 -4.69
N ILE A 33 -7.63 -3.97 -5.51
CA ILE A 33 -6.49 -4.77 -5.99
C ILE A 33 -5.24 -4.29 -5.28
N GLY A 34 -4.45 -5.21 -4.73
CA GLY A 34 -3.20 -4.87 -4.06
C GLY A 34 -2.33 -6.08 -3.76
N GLN A 35 -1.17 -5.84 -3.18
CA GLN A 35 -0.22 -6.87 -2.76
C GLN A 35 -0.22 -6.95 -1.24
N ASN A 36 -0.57 -8.09 -0.65
CA ASN A 36 -0.66 -8.27 0.81
C ASN A 36 -1.63 -7.28 1.48
N LEU A 37 -2.86 -7.19 0.95
CA LEU A 37 -3.89 -6.20 1.32
C LEU A 37 -4.25 -6.20 2.82
N LYS A 38 -4.00 -7.31 3.53
CA LYS A 38 -4.19 -7.41 4.99
C LYS A 38 -3.50 -6.28 5.74
N TYR A 39 -2.29 -5.91 5.30
CA TYR A 39 -1.52 -4.85 5.94
C TYR A 39 -2.22 -3.50 5.79
N ASP A 40 -2.61 -3.14 4.57
CA ASP A 40 -3.29 -1.87 4.28
C ASP A 40 -4.62 -1.74 5.03
N ILE A 41 -5.42 -2.81 5.04
CA ILE A 41 -6.69 -2.86 5.78
C ILE A 41 -6.45 -2.60 7.27
N SER A 42 -5.44 -3.23 7.87
CA SER A 42 -5.12 -3.04 9.28
C SER A 42 -4.64 -1.61 9.59
N VAL A 43 -3.91 -0.97 8.67
CA VAL A 43 -3.46 0.42 8.84
C VAL A 43 -4.65 1.37 8.76
N LEU A 44 -5.54 1.18 7.79
CA LEU A 44 -6.73 2.01 7.57
C LEU A 44 -7.78 1.87 8.68
N ALA A 45 -7.85 0.71 9.34
CA ALA A 45 -8.70 0.51 10.51
C ALA A 45 -8.36 1.47 11.67
N ASN A 46 -7.10 1.89 11.81
CA ASN A 46 -6.68 2.90 12.81
C ASN A 46 -7.28 4.30 12.55
N TYR A 47 -7.84 4.51 11.35
CA TYR A 47 -8.50 5.74 10.92
C TYR A 47 -10.01 5.56 10.77
N GLU A 48 -10.59 4.51 11.36
CA GLU A 48 -12.02 4.21 11.29
C GLU A 48 -12.53 4.07 9.85
N ILE A 49 -11.69 3.53 8.95
CA ILE A 49 -12.05 3.20 7.57
C ILE A 49 -12.20 1.69 7.44
N ALA A 50 -13.42 1.24 7.17
CA ALA A 50 -13.75 -0.16 6.96
C ALA A 50 -13.62 -0.52 5.47
N VAL A 51 -12.44 -0.95 5.04
CA VAL A 51 -12.25 -1.40 3.66
C VAL A 51 -13.11 -2.65 3.41
N VAL A 52 -14.06 -2.59 2.48
CA VAL A 52 -14.99 -3.69 2.15
C VAL A 52 -15.06 -3.97 0.66
N GLY A 53 -15.80 -5.00 0.25
CA GLY A 53 -16.01 -5.37 -1.15
C GLY A 53 -15.05 -6.46 -1.63
N PRO A 54 -15.06 -6.77 -2.95
CA PRO A 54 -14.18 -7.79 -3.50
C PRO A 54 -12.71 -7.39 -3.36
N PHE A 55 -11.89 -8.35 -2.94
CA PHE A 55 -10.44 -8.17 -2.82
C PHE A 55 -9.73 -9.04 -3.85
N ALA A 56 -8.74 -8.47 -4.53
CA ALA A 56 -7.81 -9.20 -5.37
C ALA A 56 -6.39 -8.97 -4.84
N ASP A 57 -5.82 -10.00 -4.22
CA ASP A 57 -4.46 -9.95 -3.68
C ASP A 57 -3.49 -10.64 -4.63
N THR A 58 -2.53 -9.90 -5.19
CA THR A 58 -1.57 -10.41 -6.18
C THR A 58 -0.60 -11.43 -5.58
N MET A 59 -0.32 -11.35 -4.27
CA MET A 59 0.48 -12.36 -3.57
C MET A 59 -0.25 -13.70 -3.53
N LEU A 60 -1.53 -13.67 -3.14
CA LEU A 60 -2.37 -14.87 -3.08
C LEU A 60 -2.66 -15.43 -4.46
N ALA A 61 -2.93 -14.57 -5.45
CA ALA A 61 -3.11 -14.99 -6.83
C ALA A 61 -1.88 -15.74 -7.36
N SER A 62 -0.67 -15.22 -7.10
CA SER A 62 0.56 -15.91 -7.49
C SER A 62 0.78 -17.21 -6.73
N TYR A 63 0.43 -17.26 -5.44
CA TYR A 63 0.57 -18.47 -4.62
C TYR A 63 -0.37 -19.58 -5.10
N VAL A 64 -1.63 -19.25 -5.39
CA VAL A 64 -2.62 -20.18 -5.95
C VAL A 64 -2.18 -20.68 -7.32
N LEU A 65 -1.63 -19.79 -8.15
CA LEU A 65 -1.17 -20.15 -9.50
C LEU A 65 0.02 -21.12 -9.46
N ASN A 66 0.99 -20.88 -8.56
CA ASN A 66 2.12 -21.79 -8.40
C ASN A 66 2.77 -21.61 -7.02
N SER A 67 2.35 -22.46 -6.08
CA SER A 67 2.83 -22.47 -4.69
C SER A 67 4.28 -22.95 -4.52
N THR A 68 4.90 -23.52 -5.56
CA THR A 68 6.30 -23.99 -5.53
C THR A 68 7.30 -22.89 -5.86
N ILE A 69 6.84 -21.72 -6.29
CA ILE A 69 7.69 -20.56 -6.48
C ILE A 69 8.17 -20.10 -5.09
N THR A 70 9.48 -19.92 -4.97
CA THR A 70 10.12 -19.59 -3.68
C THR A 70 9.77 -18.22 -3.14
N ARG A 71 9.28 -17.30 -3.99
CA ARG A 71 9.01 -15.90 -3.65
C ARG A 71 7.77 -15.35 -4.36
N HIS A 72 6.85 -14.81 -3.56
CA HIS A 72 5.65 -14.12 -4.01
C HIS A 72 5.65 -12.63 -3.61
N ASP A 73 6.81 -12.06 -3.29
CA ASP A 73 6.97 -10.63 -3.04
C ASP A 73 6.86 -9.80 -4.33
N MET A 74 6.55 -8.52 -4.16
CA MET A 74 6.25 -7.61 -5.27
C MET A 74 7.40 -7.47 -6.26
N ASP A 75 8.65 -7.41 -5.78
CA ASP A 75 9.85 -7.27 -6.62
C ASP A 75 10.03 -8.51 -7.51
N SER A 76 9.88 -9.71 -6.94
CA SER A 76 9.99 -10.97 -7.65
C SER A 76 8.88 -11.14 -8.70
N LEU A 77 7.65 -10.74 -8.35
CA LEU A 77 6.50 -10.80 -9.27
C LEU A 77 6.62 -9.78 -10.42
N ALA A 78 7.03 -8.54 -10.13
CA ALA A 78 7.23 -7.51 -11.15
C ALA A 78 8.30 -7.92 -12.16
N LEU A 79 9.43 -8.44 -11.68
CA LEU A 79 10.50 -8.90 -12.57
C LEU A 79 10.05 -10.08 -13.44
N ARG A 80 9.29 -11.01 -12.86
CA ARG A 80 8.85 -12.22 -13.57
C ARG A 80 7.77 -11.96 -14.61
N TYR A 81 6.75 -11.18 -14.26
CA TYR A 81 5.56 -11.00 -15.10
C TYR A 81 5.60 -9.74 -15.97
N LEU A 82 6.32 -8.71 -15.53
CA LEU A 82 6.39 -7.42 -16.23
C LEU A 82 7.80 -7.14 -16.80
N GLY A 83 8.83 -7.90 -16.40
CA GLY A 83 10.22 -7.62 -16.76
C GLY A 83 10.79 -6.39 -16.04
N GLU A 84 10.08 -5.87 -15.04
CA GLU A 84 10.38 -4.60 -14.39
C GLU A 84 11.10 -4.80 -13.06
N LYS A 85 12.13 -3.99 -12.82
CA LYS A 85 12.79 -3.92 -11.51
C LYS A 85 12.22 -2.75 -10.72
N LEU A 86 11.61 -3.07 -9.59
CA LEU A 86 11.10 -2.04 -8.70
C LEU A 86 12.24 -1.27 -8.04
N SER A 87 11.99 0.01 -7.82
CA SER A 87 12.90 0.84 -7.05
C SER A 87 12.85 0.39 -5.58
N PRO A 88 14.00 0.07 -4.96
CA PRO A 88 14.05 -0.33 -3.57
C PRO A 88 13.42 0.74 -2.67
N LEU A 89 12.77 0.30 -1.60
CA LEU A 89 12.25 1.21 -0.58
C LEU A 89 13.42 1.98 0.07
N LYS A 90 13.68 3.21 -0.40
CA LYS A 90 14.73 4.07 0.15
C LYS A 90 14.23 4.71 1.44
N ARG A 91 14.98 4.51 2.53
CA ARG A 91 14.76 5.22 3.78
C ARG A 91 15.32 6.64 3.62
N LEU A 92 14.45 7.65 3.66
CA LEU A 92 14.87 9.05 3.56
C LEU A 92 15.46 9.53 4.89
N PRO A 93 16.47 10.42 4.88
CA PRO A 93 17.05 10.98 6.09
C PRO A 93 16.00 11.81 6.85
N VAL A 94 15.79 11.50 8.13
CA VAL A 94 14.83 12.19 9.00
C VAL A 94 15.46 13.47 9.54
N ARG A 95 14.69 14.55 9.61
CA ARG A 95 15.09 15.82 10.24
C ARG A 95 15.39 15.60 11.73
N ALA A 96 16.48 16.18 12.24
CA ALA A 96 16.79 16.12 13.66
C ALA A 96 15.67 16.80 14.48
N PRO A 97 15.30 16.28 15.66
CA PRO A 97 14.23 16.85 16.48
C PRO A 97 14.56 18.31 16.83
N SER A 98 13.61 19.21 16.61
CA SER A 98 13.68 20.58 17.13
C SER A 98 13.47 20.54 18.64
N ASN A 99 14.44 21.08 19.39
CA ASN A 99 14.42 21.24 20.84
C ASN A 99 13.27 22.15 21.30
#